data_AF-A0A933DYV5-F1
#
_entry.id   AF-A0A933DYV5-F1
#
_cell.length_a   1.000
_cell.length_b   1.000
_cell.length_c   1.000
_cell.angle_alpha   90.00
_cell.angle_beta   90.00
_cell.angle_gamma   90.00
#
_symmetry.space_group_name_H-M   'P 1'
#
loop_
_entity.id
_entity.type
_entity.pdbx_description
1 polymer ?
#
loop_
_entity_poly.entity_id
_entity_poly.type
_entity_poly.pdbx_seq_one_letter_code
_entity_poly.pdbx_strand_id
1 'polypeptide(L)' 'MYLSRLALTNFRNFRHLELELPHGLVFLVGANAQGKTNLLEAAYLLAIAKSYRTNVEREMIHWSAQRPL' A
#
# COMPACT_ATOMS: atom_id res chain seq x y z
N MET A 1 -6.87 7.49 -16.60
CA MET A 1 -6.95 7.45 -15.11
C MET A 1 -5.58 7.80 -14.56
N TYR A 2 -5.51 8.64 -13.53
CA TYR A 2 -4.25 9.11 -12.93
C TYR A 2 -4.37 9.06 -11.41
N LEU A 3 -3.44 8.40 -10.73
CA LEU A 3 -3.35 8.38 -9.27
C LEU A 3 -2.52 9.59 -8.83
N SER A 4 -3.20 10.68 -8.46
CA SER A 4 -2.55 11.94 -8.03
C SER A 4 -2.06 11.89 -6.59
N ARG A 5 -2.75 11.16 -5.72
CA ARG A 5 -2.46 11.08 -4.29
C ARG A 5 -2.73 9.68 -3.76
N LEU A 6 -1.84 9.17 -2.91
CA LEU A 6 -2.00 7.91 -2.20
C LEU A 6 -1.88 8.15 -0.70
N ALA A 7 -2.94 7.83 0.04
CA ALA A 7 -2.92 7.86 1.50
C ALA A 7 -3.22 6.48 2.06
N LEU A 8 -2.35 6.01 2.96
CA LEU A 8 -2.42 4.69 3.58
C LEU A 8 -2.50 4.85 5.09
N THR A 9 -3.39 4.10 5.72
CA THR A 9 -3.49 4.01 7.17
C THR A 9 -3.57 2.55 7.57
N ASN A 10 -2.64 2.13 8.43
CA ASN A 10 -2.51 0.75 8.90
C ASN A 10 -2.52 -0.30 7.76
N PHE A 11 -1.80 -0.01 6.67
CA PHE A 11 -1.70 -0.89 5.50
C PHE A 11 -0.33 -1.54 5.41
N ARG A 12 -0.27 -2.87 5.46
CA ARG A 12 0.95 -3.68 5.44
C ARG A 12 1.96 -3.17 6.47
N ASN A 13 3.15 -2.75 6.06
CA ASN A 13 4.18 -2.22 6.96
C ASN A 13 4.05 -0.69 7.19
N PHE A 14 3.06 -0.02 6.60
CA PHE A 14 2.82 1.41 6.81
C PHE A 14 1.77 1.62 7.91
N ARG A 15 2.16 2.27 9.01
CA ARG A 15 1.20 2.79 10.00
C ARG A 15 0.42 3.97 9.43
N HIS A 16 1.14 4.89 8.80
CA HIS A 16 0.58 6.03 8.07
C HIS A 16 1.56 6.42 6.96
N LEU A 17 1.01 6.80 5.80
CA LEU A 17 1.78 7.35 4.68
C LEU A 17 0.86 8.23 3.84
N GLU A 18 1.34 9.40 3.45
CA GLU A 18 0.71 10.24 2.43
C GLU A 18 1.74 10.59 1.35
N LEU A 19 1.38 10.37 0.09
CA LEU A 19 2.21 10.66 -1.07
C LEU A 19 1.40 11.44 -2.10
N GLU A 20 1.91 12.61 -2.48
CA GLU A 20 1.54 13.24 -3.74
C GLU A 20 2.39 12.64 -4.86
N LEU A 21 1.74 12.17 -5.91
CA LEU A 21 2.40 11.57 -7.07
C LEU A 21 2.40 12.58 -8.21
N PRO A 22 3.54 12.78 -8.91
CA PRO A 22 3.58 13.61 -10.10
C PRO A 22 3.07 12.86 -11.33
N HIS A 23 2.73 13.61 -12.37
CA HIS A 23 2.49 13.03 -13.68
C HIS A 23 3.79 12.43 -14.26
N GLY A 24 3.64 11.34 -15.00
CA GLY A 24 4.77 10.67 -15.66
C GLY A 24 5.35 9.53 -14.82
N LEU A 25 6.67 9.33 -14.93
CA LEU A 25 7.36 8.18 -14.36
C LEU A 25 7.73 8.43 -12.90
N VAL A 26 7.33 7.51 -12.02
CA VAL A 26 7.67 7.54 -10.59
C VAL A 26 8.58 6.37 -10.25
N PHE A 27 9.75 6.68 -9.70
CA PHE A 27 10.70 5.67 -9.20
C PHE A 27 10.54 5.47 -7.70
N LEU A 28 10.23 4.25 -7.28
CA LEU A 28 10.24 3.85 -5.87
C LEU A 28 11.59 3.20 -5.54
N VAL A 29 12.40 3.86 -4.71
CA VAL A 29 13.76 3.42 -4.38
C VAL A 29 13.90 3.19 -2.87
N GLY A 30 14.72 2.21 -2.50
CA GLY A 30 15.00 1.88 -1.10
C GLY A 30 15.41 0.42 -0.93
N ALA A 31 15.82 0.04 0.28
CA ALA A 31 16.21 -1.34 0.59
C ALA A 31 15.03 -2.33 0.45
N ASN A 32 15.35 -3.63 0.39
CA ASN A 32 14.34 -4.69 0.41
C ASN A 32 13.49 -4.63 1.70
N ALA A 33 12.26 -5.13 1.60
CA ALA A 33 11.26 -5.12 2.69
C ALA A 33 10.81 -3.73 3.21
N GLN A 34 11.23 -2.62 2.58
CA GLN A 34 10.83 -1.25 2.97
C GLN A 34 9.46 -0.80 2.42
N GLY A 35 8.64 -1.70 1.90
CA GLY A 35 7.27 -1.39 1.49
C GLY A 35 7.06 -0.91 0.05
N LYS A 36 8.09 -0.90 -0.81
CA LYS A 36 7.94 -0.55 -2.24
C LYS A 36 6.84 -1.36 -2.95
N THR A 37 6.85 -2.68 -2.78
CA THR A 37 5.82 -3.57 -3.34
C THR A 37 4.45 -3.35 -2.68
N ASN A 38 4.42 -2.92 -1.42
CA ASN A 38 3.16 -2.58 -0.74
C ASN A 38 2.52 -1.33 -1.35
N LEU A 39 3.30 -0.34 -1.81
CA LEU A 39 2.75 0.82 -2.55
C LEU A 39 2.09 0.39 -3.86
N LEU A 40 2.72 -0.51 -4.61
CA LEU A 40 2.12 -1.09 -5.81
C LEU A 40 0.85 -1.90 -5.51
N GLU A 41 0.84 -2.63 -4.39
CA GLU A 41 -0.34 -3.33 -3.89
C GLU A 41 -1.49 -2.39 -3.55
N ALA A 42 -1.22 -1.26 -2.89
CA ALA A 42 -2.25 -0.28 -2.60
C ALA A 42 -2.84 0.33 -3.88
N ALA A 43 -1.99 0.68 -4.85
CA ALA A 43 -2.45 1.20 -6.14
C ALA A 43 -3.31 0.18 -6.90
N TYR A 44 -2.91 -1.10 -6.90
CA TYR A 44 -3.68 -2.18 -7.50
C TYR A 44 -5.03 -2.39 -6.79
N LEU A 45 -5.02 -2.37 -5.45
CA LEU A 45 -6.22 -2.53 -4.63
C LEU A 45 -7.25 -1.43 -4.93
N LEU A 46 -6.82 -0.17 -5.09
CA LEU A 46 -7.70 0.93 -5.47
C LEU A 46 -8.32 0.76 -6.86
N ALA A 47 -7.63 0.11 -7.79
CA ALA A 47 -8.12 -0.10 -9.14
C ALA A 47 -9.04 -1.33 -9.27
N ILE A 48 -8.77 -2.40 -8.51
CA ILE A 48 -9.39 -3.73 -8.72
C ILE A 48 -10.21 -4.19 -7.50
N ALA A 49 -10.16 -3.46 -6.38
CA ALA A 49 -10.79 -3.79 -5.09
C ALA A 49 -10.35 -5.14 -4.49
N LYS A 50 -9.23 -5.70 -4.95
CA LYS A 50 -8.63 -6.94 -4.42
C LYS A 50 -7.11 -6.82 -4.33
N SER A 51 -6.49 -7.53 -3.39
CA SER A 51 -5.04 -7.69 -3.38
C SER A 51 -4.63 -8.74 -4.41
N TYR A 52 -3.53 -8.48 -5.12
CA TYR A 52 -2.91 -9.49 -5.98
C TYR A 52 -2.06 -10.50 -5.20
N ARG A 53 -1.80 -10.26 -3.90
CA ARG A 53 -0.93 -11.09 -3.05
C ARG A 53 -1.70 -12.02 -2.14
N THR A 54 -2.92 -11.64 -1.74
CA THR A 54 -3.72 -12.40 -0.77
C THR A 54 -5.21 -12.18 -0.98
N ASN A 55 -5.99 -13.21 -0.66
CA ASN A 55 -7.45 -13.11 -0.56
C ASN A 55 -7.93 -12.87 0.87
N VAL A 56 -7.02 -12.77 1.84
CA VAL A 56 -7.34 -12.57 3.26
C VAL A 56 -7.12 -11.11 3.64
N GLU A 57 -8.20 -10.35 3.82
CA GLU A 57 -8.13 -8.91 4.08
C GLU A 57 -7.31 -8.54 5.31
N ARG A 58 -7.38 -9.36 6.38
CA ARG A 58 -6.62 -9.15 7.62
C ARG A 58 -5.11 -9.09 7.38
N GLU A 59 -4.58 -9.82 6.41
CA GLU A 59 -3.14 -9.81 6.10
C GLU A 59 -2.68 -8.49 5.48
N MET A 60 -3.59 -7.68 4.96
CA MET A 60 -3.29 -6.33 4.49
C MET A 60 -3.22 -5.32 5.64
N ILE A 61 -3.72 -5.65 6.83
CA ILE A 61 -3.72 -4.75 7.99
C ILE A 61 -2.37 -4.78 8.68
N HIS A 62 -1.84 -3.61 9.02
CA HIS A 62 -0.61 -3.48 9.80
C HIS A 62 -0.71 -4.26 11.12
N TRP A 63 0.31 -5.05 11.43
CA TRP A 63 0.31 -6.00 12.55
C TRP A 63 -0.07 -5.36 13.89
N SER A 64 0.41 -4.14 14.17
CA SER A 64 0.08 -3.43 15.41
C SER A 64 -1.35 -2.89 15.48
N ALA A 65 -2.09 -2.89 14.37
CA ALA A 65 -3.49 -2.47 14.30
C ALA A 65 -4.46 -3.67 14.26
N GLN A 66 -3.92 -4.90 14.19
CA GLN A 66 -4.74 -6.09 14.30
C GLN A 66 -5.16 -6.26 15.76
N ARG A 67 -6.48 -6.39 16.00
CA ARG A 67 -6.96 -6.77 17.33
C ARG A 67 -6.46 -8.18 17.66
N PRO A 68 -5.88 -8.42 18.84
CA PRO A 68 -5.64 -9.78 19.30
C PRO A 68 -6.98 -10.53 19.34
N LEU A 69 -6.94 -11.79 18.91
CA LEU A 69 -8.09 -12.70 18.95
C LEU A 69 -8.50 -12.99 20.39
#